data_AF-J9FD42-F1
#
_entry.id   AF-J9FD42-F1
#
_cell.length_a   1.000
_cell.length_b   1.000
_cell.length_c   1.000
_cell.angle_alpha   90.00
_cell.angle_beta   90.00
_cell.angle_gamma   90.00
#
_symmetry.space_group_name_H-M   'P 1'
#
loop_
_entity.id
_entity.type
_entity.pdbx_description
1 polymer ?
#
loop_
_entity_poly.entity_id
_entity_poly.type
_entity_poly.pdbx_seq_one_letter_code
_entity_poly.pdbx_strand_id
1 'polypeptide(L)'
;MPQVDCTKFLGYDKGDGGKLIVNKEQAKIVKRIYREFLNGYNPAAIAKMLMEDHIKTGTGREEWRSASVRAILKNEKYMGDALLQKTYTADFLTKKVKKNHGEVEQFYVKESHEAIIPKEQWEAAQLELERRDSYMQKLGLTFYGYGSEINPFSCRVVCGKCGAVCGKKSWKSR
;
A
#
# COMPACT_ATOMS: atom_id res chain seq x y z
N MET A 1 1.32 27.31 -6.41
CA MET A 1 1.86 25.96 -6.15
C MET A 1 0.78 24.93 -6.42
N PRO A 2 1.13 23.76 -7.01
CA PRO A 2 0.20 22.65 -7.18
C PRO A 2 -0.36 22.23 -5.82
N GLN A 3 -1.69 22.12 -5.71
CA GLN A 3 -2.36 21.73 -4.47
C GLN A 3 -2.51 20.21 -4.38
N VAL A 4 -2.31 19.64 -3.20
CA VAL A 4 -2.53 18.20 -2.96
C VAL A 4 -4.00 17.96 -2.63
N ASP A 5 -4.66 17.13 -3.43
CA ASP A 5 -6.03 16.68 -3.15
C ASP A 5 -6.04 15.72 -1.94
N CYS A 6 -6.73 16.13 -0.88
CA CYS A 6 -6.85 15.37 0.38
C CYS A 6 -8.07 14.45 0.41
N THR A 7 -9.00 14.59 -0.55
CA THR A 7 -10.30 13.88 -0.54
C THR A 7 -10.16 12.36 -0.69
N LYS A 8 -9.02 11.90 -1.20
CA LYS A 8 -8.69 10.47 -1.39
C LYS A 8 -7.53 10.01 -0.52
N PHE A 9 -7.11 10.82 0.45
CA PHE A 9 -5.86 10.65 1.18
C PHE A 9 -6.15 10.53 2.68
N LEU A 10 -6.08 9.30 3.20
CA LEU A 10 -6.33 9.02 4.62
C LEU A 10 -5.14 9.51 5.46
N GLY A 11 -5.40 10.19 6.59
CA GLY A 11 -4.39 10.58 7.57
C GLY A 11 -4.14 12.08 7.66
N TYR A 12 -4.60 12.85 6.68
CA TYR A 12 -4.33 14.28 6.59
C TYR A 12 -5.57 15.07 6.17
N ASP A 13 -5.73 16.24 6.77
CA ASP A 13 -6.72 17.24 6.39
C ASP A 13 -6.06 18.39 5.62
N LYS A 14 -6.87 19.10 4.82
CA LYS A 14 -6.42 20.30 4.10
C LYS A 14 -6.45 21.49 5.07
N GLY A 15 -5.29 21.98 5.43
CA GLY A 15 -5.13 23.22 6.19
C GLY A 15 -5.15 24.48 5.33
N ASP A 16 -4.98 25.62 5.98
CA ASP A 16 -4.91 26.92 5.32
C ASP A 16 -3.78 26.96 4.28
N GLY A 17 -4.08 27.53 3.12
CA GLY A 17 -3.14 27.59 1.99
C GLY A 17 -2.87 26.25 1.30
N GLY A 18 -3.60 25.18 1.63
CA GLY A 18 -3.44 23.86 1.01
C GLY A 18 -2.29 23.03 1.59
N LYS A 19 -1.81 23.38 2.79
CA LYS A 19 -0.86 22.56 3.54
C LYS A 19 -1.55 21.31 4.10
N LEU A 20 -0.81 20.21 4.17
CA LEU A 20 -1.29 18.96 4.76
C LEU A 20 -1.10 19.03 6.28
N ILE A 21 -2.20 18.90 7.03
CA ILE A 21 -2.20 18.85 8.49
C ILE A 21 -2.56 17.44 8.93
N VAL A 22 -1.82 16.87 9.89
CA VAL A 22 -2.08 15.51 10.37
C VAL A 22 -3.43 15.44 11.06
N ASN A 23 -4.32 14.58 10.55
CA ASN A 23 -5.55 14.21 11.23
C ASN A 23 -5.23 13.09 12.22
N LYS A 24 -5.21 13.40 13.52
CA LYS A 24 -4.78 12.45 14.57
C LYS A 24 -5.58 11.15 14.58
N GLU A 25 -6.88 11.18 14.30
CA GLU A 25 -7.71 9.97 14.29
C GLU A 25 -7.42 9.09 13.08
N GLN A 26 -7.34 9.69 11.88
CA GLN A 26 -7.00 8.93 10.67
C GLN A 26 -5.54 8.45 10.67
N ALA A 27 -4.63 9.23 11.27
CA ALA A 27 -3.22 8.86 11.40
C ALA A 27 -3.01 7.60 12.24
N LYS A 28 -3.88 7.33 13.23
CA LYS A 28 -3.85 6.06 13.98
C LYS A 28 -4.10 4.85 13.06
N ILE A 29 -5.00 4.98 12.10
CA ILE A 29 -5.31 3.92 11.13
C ILE A 29 -4.11 3.67 10.22
N VAL A 30 -3.47 4.73 9.73
CA VAL A 30 -2.24 4.62 8.93
C VAL A 30 -1.13 3.94 9.73
N LYS A 31 -0.87 4.39 10.97
CA LYS A 31 0.12 3.76 11.87
C LYS A 31 -0.18 2.29 12.12
N ARG A 32 -1.44 1.94 12.30
CA ARG A 32 -1.88 0.54 12.43
C ARG A 32 -1.54 -0.28 11.19
N ILE A 33 -1.83 0.22 9.99
CA ILE A 33 -1.53 -0.46 8.74
C ILE A 33 -0.03 -0.75 8.61
N TYR A 34 0.83 0.24 8.88
CA TYR A 34 2.28 0.05 8.82
C TYR A 34 2.75 -0.97 9.86
N ARG A 35 2.28 -0.86 11.10
CA ARG A 35 2.61 -1.81 12.18
C ARG A 35 2.21 -3.25 11.83
N GLU A 36 0.98 -3.47 11.38
CA GLU A 36 0.50 -4.81 11.03
C GLU A 36 1.28 -5.37 9.83
N PHE A 37 1.56 -4.54 8.82
CA PHE A 37 2.34 -4.97 7.68
C PHE A 37 3.76 -5.41 8.07
N LEU A 38 4.45 -4.62 8.90
CA LEU A 38 5.78 -4.92 9.42
C LEU A 38 5.77 -6.12 10.38
N ASN A 39 4.66 -6.37 11.08
CA ASN A 39 4.45 -7.60 11.87
C ASN A 39 4.18 -8.85 11.02
N GLY A 40 4.25 -8.73 9.69
CA GLY A 40 4.16 -9.87 8.77
C GLY A 40 2.78 -10.09 8.16
N TYR A 41 1.77 -9.30 8.51
CA TYR A 41 0.46 -9.42 7.86
C TYR A 41 0.53 -9.01 6.39
N ASN A 42 -0.26 -9.68 5.55
CA ASN A 42 -0.35 -9.32 4.15
C ASN A 42 -1.41 -8.21 3.93
N PRO A 43 -1.32 -7.42 2.85
CA PRO A 43 -2.28 -6.33 2.60
C PRO A 43 -3.74 -6.76 2.52
N ALA A 44 -4.03 -8.00 2.12
CA ALA A 44 -5.39 -8.53 2.08
C ALA A 44 -5.93 -8.85 3.49
N ALA A 45 -5.08 -9.39 4.37
CA ALA A 45 -5.40 -9.62 5.78
C ALA A 45 -5.65 -8.31 6.51
N ILE A 46 -4.78 -7.32 6.31
CA ILE A 46 -4.96 -5.98 6.87
C ILE A 46 -6.29 -5.37 6.39
N ALA A 47 -6.57 -5.43 5.09
CA ALA A 47 -7.84 -4.95 4.55
C ALA A 47 -9.04 -5.65 5.21
N LYS A 48 -8.99 -6.96 5.41
CA LYS A 48 -10.04 -7.72 6.09
C LYS A 48 -10.22 -7.30 7.55
N MET A 49 -9.13 -7.19 8.30
CA MET A 49 -9.17 -6.77 9.72
C MET A 49 -9.75 -5.36 9.86
N LEU A 50 -9.40 -4.43 8.96
CA LEU A 50 -9.98 -3.08 8.96
C LEU A 50 -11.49 -3.11 8.69
N MET A 51 -11.98 -4.00 7.83
CA MET A 51 -13.42 -4.18 7.58
C MET A 51 -14.14 -4.82 8.77
N GLU A 52 -13.53 -5.82 9.40
CA GLU A 52 -14.06 -6.47 10.61
C GLU A 52 -14.20 -5.48 11.78
N ASP A 53 -13.29 -4.52 11.87
CA ASP A 53 -13.35 -3.44 12.86
C ASP A 53 -14.20 -2.24 12.43
N HIS A 54 -14.97 -2.36 11.33
CA HIS A 54 -15.84 -1.32 10.78
C HIS A 54 -15.13 0.02 10.49
N ILE A 55 -13.83 -0.02 10.18
CA ILE A 55 -13.04 1.16 9.87
C ILE A 55 -13.31 1.58 8.42
N LYS A 56 -13.70 2.83 8.22
CA LYS A 56 -13.93 3.39 6.88
C LYS A 56 -12.61 3.82 6.22
N THR A 57 -12.55 3.70 4.91
CA THR A 57 -11.47 4.25 4.05
C THR A 57 -11.44 5.78 4.10
N GLY A 58 -10.36 6.40 3.62
CA GLY A 58 -10.26 7.87 3.54
C GLY A 58 -11.34 8.53 2.69
N THR A 59 -12.00 7.77 1.80
CA THR A 59 -13.15 8.22 1.00
C THR A 59 -14.51 7.90 1.64
N GLY A 60 -14.53 7.43 2.89
CA GLY A 60 -15.77 7.08 3.61
C GLY A 60 -16.40 5.74 3.23
N ARG A 61 -15.75 4.93 2.39
CA ARG A 61 -16.24 3.58 2.02
C ARG A 61 -15.90 2.56 3.09
N GLU A 62 -16.77 1.58 3.27
CA GLU A 62 -16.56 0.46 4.21
C GLU A 62 -15.71 -0.67 3.58
N GLU A 63 -15.71 -0.79 2.26
CA GLU A 63 -14.94 -1.81 1.55
C GLU A 63 -13.44 -1.45 1.48
N TRP A 64 -12.60 -2.25 2.13
CA TRP A 64 -11.15 -2.19 1.97
C TRP A 64 -10.66 -3.22 0.96
N ARG A 65 -9.84 -2.77 0.02
CA ARG A 65 -9.14 -3.62 -0.95
C ARG A 65 -7.66 -3.70 -0.62
N SER A 66 -7.04 -4.84 -0.93
CA SER A 66 -5.59 -5.04 -0.77
C SER A 66 -4.77 -4.00 -1.55
N ALA A 67 -5.26 -3.57 -2.71
CA ALA A 67 -4.66 -2.50 -3.51
C ALA A 67 -4.66 -1.15 -2.78
N SER A 68 -5.71 -0.83 -2.01
CA SER A 68 -5.78 0.40 -1.21
C SER A 68 -4.75 0.39 -0.08
N VAL A 69 -4.60 -0.75 0.61
CA VAL A 69 -3.57 -0.91 1.64
C VAL A 69 -2.16 -0.78 1.04
N ARG A 70 -1.89 -1.43 -0.11
CA ARG A 70 -0.61 -1.28 -0.83
C ARG A 70 -0.35 0.16 -1.26
N ALA A 71 -1.38 0.88 -1.70
CA ALA A 71 -1.24 2.29 -2.07
C ALA A 71 -0.84 3.15 -0.87
N ILE A 72 -1.38 2.86 0.32
CA ILE A 72 -0.99 3.54 1.57
C ILE A 72 0.47 3.23 1.92
N LEU A 73 0.86 1.96 1.87
CA LEU A 73 2.23 1.53 2.19
C LEU A 73 3.28 2.12 1.23
N LYS A 74 2.95 2.36 -0.05
CA LYS A 74 3.89 2.90 -1.05
C LYS A 74 3.91 4.43 -1.15
N ASN A 75 3.01 5.13 -0.46
CA ASN A 75 2.88 6.57 -0.63
C ASN A 75 3.90 7.31 0.25
N GLU A 76 4.81 8.03 -0.40
CA GLU A 76 5.88 8.81 0.23
C GLU A 76 5.36 9.91 1.15
N LYS A 77 4.12 10.36 0.95
CA LYS A 77 3.51 11.40 1.80
C LYS A 77 3.46 11.01 3.27
N TYR A 78 3.32 9.73 3.57
CA TYR A 78 3.27 9.29 4.97
C TYR A 78 4.59 9.46 5.73
N MET A 79 5.72 9.57 5.01
CA MET A 79 7.02 9.93 5.60
C MET A 79 7.34 11.42 5.51
N GLY A 80 6.39 12.26 5.06
CA GLY A 80 6.54 13.73 5.00
C GLY A 80 7.00 14.27 3.64
N ASP A 81 7.46 13.40 2.73
CA ASP A 81 7.92 13.81 1.40
C ASP A 81 6.76 13.90 0.40
N ALA A 82 6.95 14.62 -0.71
CA ALA A 82 5.93 14.73 -1.74
C ALA A 82 6.54 14.68 -3.14
N LEU A 83 6.09 13.70 -3.94
CA LEU A 83 6.36 13.69 -5.38
C LEU A 83 5.18 14.32 -6.13
N LEU A 84 5.44 15.48 -6.72
CA LEU A 84 4.46 16.23 -7.51
C LEU A 84 4.49 15.78 -8.98
N GLN A 85 3.39 16.04 -9.69
CA GLN A 85 3.30 15.80 -11.14
C GLN A 85 3.52 14.33 -11.56
N LYS A 86 3.03 13.39 -10.74
CA LYS A 86 2.98 11.95 -11.05
C LYS A 86 2.14 11.61 -12.29
N THR A 87 1.30 12.54 -12.71
CA THR A 87 0.43 12.43 -13.88
C THR A 87 0.39 13.77 -14.61
N TYR A 88 0.16 13.74 -15.92
CA TYR A 88 0.01 14.93 -16.75
C TYR A 88 -1.13 14.75 -17.76
N THR A 89 -1.66 15.86 -18.27
CA THR A 89 -2.66 15.85 -19.33
C THR A 89 -1.95 15.66 -20.67
N ALA A 90 -2.09 14.47 -21.26
CA ALA A 90 -1.42 14.12 -22.51
C ALA A 90 -2.11 14.69 -23.76
N ASP A 91 -3.40 14.99 -23.65
CA ASP A 91 -4.21 15.58 -24.70
C ASP A 91 -5.14 16.62 -24.09
N PHE A 92 -5.01 17.87 -24.54
CA PHE A 92 -5.75 19.01 -24.03
C PHE A 92 -7.22 19.02 -24.46
N LEU A 93 -7.56 18.48 -25.65
CA LEU A 93 -8.95 18.40 -26.12
C LEU A 93 -9.71 17.33 -25.35
N THR A 94 -9.14 16.13 -25.26
CA THR A 94 -9.81 15.00 -24.60
C THR A 94 -9.62 14.99 -23.08
N LYS A 95 -8.78 15.89 -22.54
CA LYS A 95 -8.37 15.95 -21.13
C LYS A 95 -7.85 14.61 -20.61
N LYS A 96 -7.25 13.80 -21.50
CA LYS A 96 -6.76 12.47 -21.16
C LYS A 96 -5.54 12.56 -20.25
N VAL A 97 -5.68 12.09 -19.02
CA VAL A 97 -4.60 12.04 -18.03
C VAL A 97 -3.79 10.75 -18.18
N LYS A 98 -2.47 10.87 -18.25
CA LYS A 98 -1.52 9.74 -18.24
C LYS A 98 -0.60 9.83 -17.03
N LYS A 99 -0.06 8.67 -16.62
CA LYS A 99 1.07 8.64 -15.68
C LYS A 99 2.29 9.25 -16.35
N ASN A 100 3.05 9.98 -15.56
CA ASN A 100 4.29 10.61 -15.99
C ASN A 100 5.46 9.66 -15.68
N HIS A 101 6.10 9.18 -16.74
CA HIS A 101 7.30 8.36 -16.76
C HIS A 101 8.56 9.15 -17.16
N GLY A 102 8.47 10.49 -17.18
CA GLY A 102 9.54 11.40 -17.57
C GLY A 102 9.17 12.30 -18.75
N GLU A 103 7.94 12.23 -19.26
CA GLU A 103 7.47 13.11 -20.35
C GLU A 103 7.41 14.57 -19.92
N VAL A 104 7.20 14.83 -18.64
CA VAL A 104 7.27 16.17 -18.04
C VAL A 104 8.04 16.12 -16.73
N GLU A 105 8.63 17.25 -16.33
CA GLU A 105 9.43 17.32 -15.10
C GLU A 105 8.61 16.92 -13.85
N GLN A 106 9.23 16.11 -12.99
CA GLN A 106 8.69 15.71 -11.70
C GLN A 106 9.46 16.40 -10.58
N PHE A 107 8.74 16.99 -9.63
CA PHE A 107 9.35 17.69 -8.51
C PHE A 107 9.22 16.84 -7.25
N TYR A 108 10.36 16.48 -6.67
CA TYR A 108 10.42 15.80 -5.37
C TYR A 108 10.73 16.81 -4.27
N VAL A 109 9.80 16.97 -3.33
CA VAL A 109 9.93 17.89 -2.20
C VAL A 109 10.13 17.07 -0.94
N LYS A 110 11.31 17.19 -0.34
CA LYS A 110 11.62 16.60 0.97
C LYS A 110 10.96 17.40 2.09
N GLU A 111 10.51 16.72 3.14
CA GLU A 111 9.96 17.35 4.36
C GLU A 111 8.84 18.37 4.03
N SER A 112 8.01 18.04 3.05
CA SER A 112 6.92 18.88 2.57
C SER A 112 5.86 19.17 3.64
N HIS A 113 5.67 18.23 4.56
CA HIS A 113 4.68 18.29 5.64
C HIS A 113 5.05 17.34 6.78
N GLU A 114 4.34 17.44 7.90
CA GLU A 114 4.55 16.58 9.07
C GLU A 114 4.31 15.10 8.71
N ALA A 115 5.29 14.25 9.01
CA ALA A 115 5.22 12.82 8.74
C ALA A 115 4.30 12.09 9.74
N ILE A 116 3.45 11.19 9.25
CA ILE A 116 2.69 10.26 10.12
C ILE A 116 3.56 9.09 10.56
N ILE A 117 4.43 8.62 9.67
CA ILE A 117 5.28 7.45 9.84
C ILE A 117 6.75 7.89 9.79
N PRO A 118 7.60 7.46 10.74
CA PRO A 118 9.03 7.71 10.66
C PRO A 118 9.63 7.15 9.37
N LYS A 119 10.64 7.83 8.83
CA LYS A 119 11.26 7.45 7.55
C LYS A 119 11.77 6.02 7.56
N GLU A 120 12.35 5.59 8.67
CA GLU A 120 12.89 4.23 8.84
C GLU A 120 11.80 3.16 8.75
N GLN A 121 10.60 3.43 9.29
CA GLN A 121 9.45 2.51 9.19
C GLN A 121 8.90 2.45 7.75
N TRP A 122 8.92 3.59 7.05
CA TRP A 122 8.50 3.64 5.66
C TRP A 122 9.46 2.87 4.74
N GLU A 123 10.76 3.05 4.93
CA GLU A 123 11.81 2.33 4.22
C GLU A 123 11.75 0.82 4.50
N ALA A 124 11.58 0.42 5.76
CA ALA A 124 11.39 -0.98 6.13
C ALA A 124 10.17 -1.60 5.42
N ALA A 125 9.07 -0.85 5.29
CA ALA A 125 7.89 -1.30 4.57
C ALA A 125 8.15 -1.46 3.06
N GLN A 126 8.95 -0.57 2.44
CA GLN A 126 9.33 -0.73 1.03
C GLN A 126 10.19 -1.97 0.82
N LEU A 127 11.19 -2.18 1.67
CA LEU A 127 12.07 -3.35 1.60
C LEU A 127 11.27 -4.66 1.76
N GLU A 128 10.30 -4.69 2.69
CA GLU A 128 9.44 -5.86 2.87
C GLU A 128 8.50 -6.09 1.67
N LEU A 129 7.97 -5.03 1.05
CA LEU A 129 7.21 -5.13 -0.20
C LEU A 129 8.06 -5.73 -1.32
N GLU A 130 9.29 -5.22 -1.50
CA GLU A 130 10.23 -5.70 -2.52
C GLU A 130 10.65 -7.16 -2.28
N ARG A 131 10.95 -7.53 -1.03
CA ARG A 131 11.26 -8.91 -0.65
C ARG A 131 10.10 -9.85 -0.99
N ARG A 132 8.85 -9.44 -0.75
CA ARG A 132 7.66 -10.25 -1.08
C ARG A 132 7.44 -10.35 -2.58
N ASP A 133 7.60 -9.25 -3.31
CA ASP A 133 7.39 -9.21 -4.77
C ASP A 133 8.45 -10.07 -5.48
N SER A 134 9.73 -9.95 -5.10
CA SER A 134 10.81 -10.80 -5.61
C SER A 134 10.61 -12.29 -5.28
N TYR A 135 10.14 -12.61 -4.07
CA TYR A 135 9.79 -13.98 -3.70
C TYR A 135 8.66 -14.55 -4.57
N MET A 136 7.61 -13.77 -4.82
CA MET A 136 6.51 -14.21 -5.69
C MET A 136 6.98 -14.46 -7.12
N GLN A 137 7.78 -13.54 -7.68
CA GLN A 137 8.32 -13.68 -9.03
C GLN A 137 9.20 -14.92 -9.16
N LYS A 138 10.10 -15.15 -8.20
CA LYS A 138 10.99 -16.32 -8.17
C LYS A 138 10.23 -17.64 -8.19
N LEU A 139 9.08 -17.69 -7.51
CA LEU A 139 8.28 -18.92 -7.36
C LEU A 139 7.05 -18.98 -8.27
N GLY A 140 6.85 -17.99 -9.14
CA GLY A 140 5.68 -17.92 -10.03
C GLY A 140 4.35 -17.82 -9.29
N LEU A 141 4.32 -17.19 -8.11
CA LEU A 141 3.12 -17.04 -7.30
C LEU A 141 2.25 -15.87 -7.79
N THR A 142 0.94 -16.05 -7.80
CA THR A 142 -0.04 -15.02 -8.18
C THR A 142 -0.62 -14.25 -6.98
N PHE A 143 -0.39 -14.73 -5.77
CA PHE A 143 -0.88 -14.12 -4.53
C PHE A 143 0.09 -14.34 -3.36
N TYR A 144 0.04 -13.44 -2.36
CA TYR A 144 0.73 -13.66 -1.10
C TYR A 144 0.01 -14.71 -0.26
N GLY A 145 0.76 -15.57 0.42
CA GLY A 145 0.18 -16.53 1.38
C GLY A 145 -0.77 -15.81 2.36
N TYR A 146 -2.01 -16.30 2.42
CA TYR A 146 -3.08 -15.80 3.27
C TYR A 146 -3.59 -16.93 4.17
N GLY A 147 -4.08 -16.59 5.36
CA GLY A 147 -4.67 -17.54 6.28
C GLY A 147 -3.65 -18.53 6.86
N SER A 148 -2.48 -18.03 7.29
CA SER A 148 -1.40 -18.87 7.85
C SER A 148 -1.81 -19.61 9.11
N GLU A 149 -2.83 -19.14 9.81
CA GLU A 149 -3.46 -19.77 10.96
C GLU A 149 -4.19 -21.08 10.59
N ILE A 150 -4.75 -21.17 9.37
CA ILE A 150 -5.42 -22.38 8.86
C ILE A 150 -4.47 -23.21 7.99
N ASN A 151 -3.62 -22.55 7.18
CA ASN A 151 -2.72 -23.17 6.23
C ASN A 151 -1.29 -22.62 6.39
N PRO A 152 -0.55 -23.02 7.45
CA PRO A 152 0.74 -22.43 7.82
C PRO A 152 1.85 -22.63 6.77
N PHE A 153 1.68 -23.62 5.89
CA PHE A 153 2.63 -23.97 4.84
C PHE A 153 2.28 -23.42 3.45
N SER A 154 1.14 -22.72 3.32
CA SER A 154 0.70 -22.14 2.05
C SER A 154 1.73 -21.15 1.53
N CYS A 155 2.13 -21.30 0.26
CA CYS A 155 3.14 -20.47 -0.39
C CYS A 155 4.53 -20.47 0.27
N ARG A 156 4.87 -21.48 1.10
CA ARG A 156 6.16 -21.56 1.80
C ARG A 156 6.98 -22.80 1.48
N VAL A 157 6.31 -23.93 1.22
CA VAL A 157 6.99 -25.19 0.92
C VAL A 157 7.28 -25.26 -0.58
N VAL A 158 8.53 -25.53 -0.94
CA VAL A 158 8.99 -25.59 -2.34
C VAL A 158 9.64 -26.95 -2.60
N CYS A 159 9.33 -27.56 -3.75
CA CYS A 159 9.93 -28.81 -4.15
C CYS A 159 11.40 -28.62 -4.53
N GLY A 160 12.32 -29.31 -3.85
CA GLY A 160 13.76 -29.23 -4.16
C GLY A 160 14.16 -29.80 -5.52
N LYS A 161 13.29 -30.58 -6.19
CA LYS A 161 13.57 -31.16 -7.52
C LYS A 161 13.08 -30.28 -8.68
N CYS A 162 11.85 -29.76 -8.60
CA CYS A 162 11.24 -29.01 -9.69
C CYS A 162 11.03 -27.52 -9.39
N GLY A 163 11.31 -27.05 -8.17
CA GLY A 163 11.14 -25.65 -7.78
C GLY A 163 9.68 -25.20 -7.63
N ALA A 164 8.70 -26.07 -7.88
CA ALA A 164 7.29 -25.75 -7.74
C ALA A 164 6.89 -25.60 -6.26
N VAL A 165 5.96 -24.67 -6.00
CA VAL A 165 5.37 -24.47 -4.67
C VAL A 165 4.40 -25.60 -4.36
N CYS A 166 4.59 -26.24 -3.20
CA CYS A 166 3.73 -27.30 -2.71
C CYS A 166 2.45 -26.71 -2.11
N GLY A 167 1.31 -27.30 -2.50
CA GLY A 167 -0.01 -26.94 -1.97
C GLY A 167 -0.60 -28.06 -1.12
N LYS A 168 -1.50 -27.70 -0.19
CA LYS A 168 -2.29 -28.67 0.57
C LYS A 168 -3.13 -29.52 -0.40
N LYS A 169 -2.98 -30.83 -0.31
CA LYS A 169 -3.91 -31.79 -0.94
C LYS A 169 -4.91 -32.22 0.13
N SER A 170 -6.20 -32.01 -0.10
CA SER A 170 -7.24 -32.73 0.64
C SER A 170 -7.51 -34.04 -0.07
N TRP A 171 -7.56 -35.14 0.68
CA TRP A 171 -8.18 -36.37 0.21
C TRP A 171 -9.68 -36.08 0.13
N LYS A 172 -10.19 -35.71 -1.04
CA LYS A 172 -11.61 -35.98 -1.31
C LYS A 172 -11.69 -37.47 -1.57
N SER A 173 -12.35 -38.22 -0.69
CA SER A 173 -12.97 -39.47 -1.11
C SER A 173 -13.87 -39.14 -2.30
N ARG A 174 -13.84 -40.02 -3.32
CA ARG A 174 -14.64 -40.02 -4.55
C ARG A 174 -15.92 -39.18 -4.51
#